data_AF-A0A9E1WW99-F1
#
_entry.id   AF-A0A9E1WW99-F1
#
_cell.length_a   1.000
_cell.length_b   1.000
_cell.length_c   1.000
_cell.angle_alpha   90.00
_cell.angle_beta   90.00
_cell.angle_gamma   90.00
#
_symmetry.space_group_name_H-M   'P 1'
#
loop_
_entity.id
_entity.type
_entity.pdbx_description
1 polymer ?
#
loop_
_entity_poly.entity_id
_entity_poly.type
_entity_poly.pdbx_seq_one_letter_code
_entity_poly.pdbx_strand_id
1 'polypeptide(L)' 'MTNPCIICVAITGSSPTKEDNPAVPITIREQIESTQEAFEAGASIAHCHVRD' A
#
# COMPACT_ATOMS: atom_id res chain seq x y z
N MET A 1 22.01 5.73 -20.03
CA MET A 1 20.69 5.95 -19.41
C MET A 1 20.38 4.74 -18.55
N THR A 2 19.90 4.94 -17.33
CA THR A 2 19.45 3.83 -16.46
C THR A 2 18.07 3.36 -16.91
N ASN A 3 17.79 2.06 -16.82
CA ASN A 3 16.47 1.54 -17.12
C ASN A 3 15.48 2.00 -16.03
N PRO A 4 14.30 2.54 -16.38
CA PRO A 4 13.27 2.85 -15.39
C PRO A 4 12.89 1.60 -14.60
N CYS A 5 12.70 1.74 -13.29
CA CYS A 5 12.27 0.67 -12.41
C CYS A 5 10.83 0.91 -11.98
N ILE A 6 9.99 -0.12 -12.05
CA ILE A 6 8.61 -0.08 -11.54
C ILE A 6 8.65 -0.40 -10.04
N ILE A 7 8.03 0.46 -9.24
CA ILE A 7 7.87 0.25 -7.80
C ILE A 7 6.42 -0.16 -7.56
N CYS A 8 6.22 -1.40 -7.12
CA CYS A 8 4.92 -1.93 -6.72
C CYS A 8 4.81 -1.91 -5.20
N VAL A 9 3.70 -1.36 -4.67
CA VAL A 9 3.42 -1.33 -3.24
C VAL A 9 2.27 -2.27 -2.89
N ALA A 10 2.48 -3.19 -1.94
CA ALA A 10 1.44 -4.03 -1.36
C ALA A 10 1.02 -3.45 -0.01
N ILE A 11 -0.04 -2.65 -0.01
CA ILE A 11 -0.37 -1.75 1.11
C ILE A 11 -0.93 -2.46 2.35
N THR A 12 -1.63 -3.59 2.20
CA THR A 12 -2.37 -4.25 3.30
C THR A 12 -1.99 -5.72 3.49
N GLY A 13 -2.19 -6.55 2.46
CA GLY A 13 -2.04 -8.00 2.54
C GLY A 13 -3.12 -8.70 3.39
N SER A 14 -3.17 -10.03 3.35
CA SER A 14 -4.14 -10.83 4.12
C SER A 14 -3.66 -11.18 5.53
N SER A 15 -2.35 -11.17 5.79
CA SER A 15 -1.77 -11.61 7.07
C SER A 15 -1.55 -10.51 8.11
N PRO A 16 -1.03 -9.30 7.76
CA PRO A 16 -0.73 -8.28 8.78
C PRO A 16 -1.97 -7.78 9.53
N THR A 17 -1.86 -7.49 10.81
CA THR A 17 -2.93 -6.93 11.63
C THR A 17 -2.54 -5.58 12.22
N LYS A 18 -3.52 -4.85 12.77
CA LYS A 18 -3.26 -3.59 13.50
C LYS A 18 -2.44 -3.81 14.78
N GLU A 19 -2.44 -5.02 15.34
CA GLU A 19 -1.60 -5.39 16.49
C GLU A 19 -0.13 -5.53 16.08
N ASP A 20 0.13 -6.05 14.88
CA ASP A 20 1.50 -6.14 14.33
C ASP A 20 2.05 -4.76 14.00
N ASN A 21 1.22 -3.91 13.37
CA ASN A 21 1.54 -2.52 13.08
C ASN A 21 0.26 -1.67 12.96
N PRO A 22 0.09 -0.61 13.77
CA PRO A 22 -1.11 0.25 13.72
C PRO A 22 -1.28 0.97 12.37
N ALA A 23 -0.22 1.07 11.56
CA ALA A 23 -0.26 1.69 10.24
C ALA A 23 -0.86 0.79 9.14
N VAL A 24 -1.09 -0.52 9.39
CA VAL A 24 -1.71 -1.41 8.38
C VAL A 24 -3.07 -0.83 7.97
N PRO A 25 -3.29 -0.43 6.70
CA PRO A 25 -4.55 0.18 6.28
C PRO A 25 -5.62 -0.91 6.09
N ILE A 26 -6.71 -0.84 6.87
CA ILE A 26 -7.76 -1.86 6.88
C ILE A 26 -9.02 -1.31 6.20
N THR A 27 -9.47 -0.13 6.63
CA THR A 27 -10.68 0.50 6.07
C THR A 27 -10.42 1.04 4.67
N ILE A 28 -11.49 1.18 3.87
CA ILE A 28 -11.40 1.74 2.52
C ILE A 28 -10.72 3.12 2.52
N ARG A 29 -11.05 3.98 3.48
CA ARG A 29 -10.43 5.31 3.59
C ARG A 29 -8.93 5.21 3.87
N GLU A 30 -8.52 4.37 4.82
CA GLU A 30 -7.09 4.17 5.10
C GLU A 30 -6.35 3.61 3.88
N GLN A 31 -6.96 2.67 3.13
CA GLN A 31 -6.34 2.10 1.93
C GLN A 31 -6.20 3.13 0.81
N ILE A 32 -7.18 4.03 0.63
CA ILE A 32 -7.09 5.13 -0.33
C ILE A 32 -5.93 6.07 0.04
N GLU A 33 -5.88 6.54 1.28
CA GLU A 33 -4.84 7.48 1.73
C GLU A 33 -3.45 6.83 1.65
N SER A 34 -3.29 5.60 2.13
CA SER A 34 -2.00 4.89 2.08
C SER A 34 -1.53 4.62 0.64
N THR A 35 -2.46 4.35 -0.28
CA THR A 35 -2.13 4.21 -1.71
C THR A 35 -1.66 5.53 -2.29
N GLN A 36 -2.35 6.64 -1.96
CA GLN A 36 -1.98 7.97 -2.43
C GLN A 36 -0.60 8.37 -1.90
N GLU A 37 -0.33 8.18 -0.60
CA GLU A 37 0.97 8.44 0.00
C GLU A 37 2.08 7.63 -0.69
N ALA A 38 1.85 6.35 -0.97
CA ALA A 38 2.81 5.51 -1.66
C ALA A 38 3.05 5.95 -3.11
N PHE A 39 2.02 6.41 -3.81
CA PHE A 39 2.13 7.00 -5.15
C PHE A 39 2.97 8.28 -5.12
N GLU A 40 2.69 9.20 -4.19
CA GLU A 40 3.45 10.43 -4.01
C GLU A 40 4.92 10.17 -3.65
N ALA A 41 5.20 9.05 -2.98
CA ALA A 41 6.56 8.56 -2.69
C ALA A 41 7.27 7.88 -3.89
N GLY A 42 6.56 7.64 -5.00
CA GLY A 42 7.13 7.10 -6.25
C GLY A 42 6.70 5.69 -6.64
N ALA A 43 5.73 5.09 -5.93
CA ALA A 43 5.12 3.85 -6.40
C ALA A 43 4.31 4.11 -7.69
N SER A 44 4.41 3.20 -8.66
CA SER A 44 3.68 3.29 -9.93
C SER A 44 2.64 2.19 -10.10
N ILE A 45 2.59 1.22 -9.17
CA ILE A 45 1.61 0.13 -9.11
C ILE A 45 1.22 -0.11 -7.64
N ALA A 46 -0.07 -0.29 -7.38
CA ALA A 46 -0.59 -0.73 -6.09
C ALA A 46 -1.16 -2.16 -6.19
N HIS A 47 -0.72 -3.05 -5.29
CA HIS A 47 -1.25 -4.39 -5.09
C HIS A 47 -2.20 -4.37 -3.89
N CYS A 48 -3.49 -4.51 -4.15
CA CYS A 48 -4.53 -4.27 -3.15
C CYS A 48 -5.14 -5.58 -2.61
N HIS A 49 -5.25 -5.67 -1.29
CA HIS A 49 -6.07 -6.67 -0.58
C HIS A 49 -7.08 -5.92 0.27
N VAL A 50 -8.36 -6.18 0.06
CA VAL A 50 -9.43 -5.63 0.91
C VAL A 50 -9.60 -6.47 2.18
N ARG A 51 -10.16 -5.86 3.21
CA ARG A 51 -10.53 -6.49 4.49
C ARG A 51 -12.01 -6.23 4.76
N ASP A 52 -12.59 -7.07 5.61
CA ASP A 52 -13.95 -6.89 6.14
C ASP A 52 -14.03 -5.68 7.09
#